data_AF-A0A258EY59-F1
#
_entry.id   AF-A0A258EY59-F1
#
_cell.length_a   1.000
_cell.length_b   1.000
_cell.length_c   1.000
_cell.angle_alpha   90.00
_cell.angle_beta   90.00
_cell.angle_gamma   90.00
#
_symmetry.space_group_name_H-M   'P 1'
#
loop_
_entity.id
_entity.type
_entity.pdbx_description
1 polymer ?
#
loop_
_entity_poly.entity_id
_entity_poly.type
_entity_poly.pdbx_seq_one_letter_code
_entity_poly.pdbx_strand_id
1 'polypeptide(L)'
;MKPIMVVLVIFFASTKFCNAQFISGDDKLHFGAGALISATTYAMVYGITKNKKKAFWYSLGTSTLAGLAKEVYDSNQENNKLDTGDMIATSLGGLTATVTINLFVGNRKNKRISFVPIE
;
A
#
# COMPACT_ATOMS: atom_id res chain seq x y z
N MET A 1 -16.71 -3.26 23.56
CA MET A 1 -15.92 -4.07 22.59
C MET A 1 -16.76 -5.03 21.75
N LYS A 2 -17.92 -5.53 22.24
CA LYS A 2 -18.77 -6.51 21.53
C LYS A 2 -19.54 -6.00 20.28
N PRO A 3 -20.06 -4.76 20.20
CA PRO A 3 -20.86 -4.36 19.04
C PRO A 3 -20.01 -4.07 17.80
N ILE A 4 -18.78 -3.57 17.99
CA ILE A 4 -17.83 -3.28 16.90
C ILE A 4 -17.47 -4.58 16.15
N MET A 5 -17.26 -5.68 16.88
CA MET A 5 -16.94 -6.97 16.27
C MET A 5 -18.09 -7.51 15.41
N VAL A 6 -19.34 -7.33 15.86
CA VAL A 6 -20.53 -7.76 15.12
C VAL A 6 -20.72 -6.96 13.84
N VAL A 7 -20.52 -5.64 13.90
CA VAL A 7 -20.57 -4.76 12.72
C VAL A 7 -19.49 -5.14 11.69
N LEU A 8 -18.29 -5.47 12.17
CA LEU A 8 -17.17 -5.86 11.32
C LEU A 8 -17.42 -7.21 10.64
N VAL A 9 -18.04 -8.17 11.33
CA VAL A 9 -18.44 -9.46 10.77
C VAL A 9 -19.55 -9.31 9.73
N ILE A 10 -20.53 -8.44 9.97
CA ILE A 10 -21.61 -8.15 9.00
C ILE A 10 -21.07 -7.46 7.74
N PHE A 11 -20.09 -6.56 7.91
CA PHE A 11 -19.41 -5.88 6.80
C PHE A 11 -18.64 -6.87 5.89
N PHE A 12 -17.90 -7.82 6.49
CA PHE A 12 -17.19 -8.86 5.73
C PHE A 12 -18.11 -9.94 5.12
N ALA A 13 -19.24 -10.24 5.76
CA ALA A 13 -20.23 -11.20 5.24
C ALA A 13 -21.01 -10.69 4.02
N SER A 14 -21.00 -9.37 3.78
CA SER A 14 -21.71 -8.71 2.66
C SER A 14 -20.92 -8.71 1.33
N THR A 15 -19.82 -9.45 1.25
CA THR A 15 -18.90 -9.47 0.10
C THR A 15 -19.44 -10.19 -1.16
N LYS A 16 -20.69 -10.67 -1.14
CA LYS A 16 -21.33 -11.37 -2.28
C LYS A 16 -21.61 -10.49 -3.51
N PHE A 17 -21.43 -9.18 -3.44
CA PHE A 17 -21.50 -8.25 -4.57
C PHE A 17 -20.14 -7.88 -5.16
N CYS A 18 -19.05 -8.50 -4.70
CA CYS A 18 -17.73 -8.20 -5.20
C CYS A 18 -17.50 -8.94 -6.52
N ASN A 19 -17.54 -8.22 -7.64
CA ASN A 19 -16.93 -8.68 -8.89
C ASN A 19 -15.44 -8.89 -8.62
N ALA A 20 -15.04 -10.13 -8.32
CA ALA A 20 -13.69 -10.48 -7.88
C ALA A 20 -12.60 -10.22 -8.95
N GLN A 21 -12.99 -9.79 -10.15
CA GLN A 21 -12.11 -9.48 -11.28
C GLN A 21 -12.22 -8.00 -11.68
N PHE A 22 -12.13 -7.08 -10.71
CA PHE A 22 -12.00 -5.64 -11.02
C PHE A 22 -10.70 -5.33 -11.77
N ILE A 23 -9.69 -6.20 -11.64
CA ILE A 23 -8.37 -6.08 -12.27
C ILE A 23 -8.37 -6.90 -13.57
N SER A 24 -8.40 -6.21 -14.70
CA SER A 24 -8.18 -6.75 -16.04
C SER A 24 -6.73 -7.23 -16.23
N GLY A 25 -6.39 -7.78 -17.41
CA GLY A 25 -5.02 -8.23 -17.70
C GLY A 25 -3.99 -7.10 -17.59
N ASP A 26 -4.34 -5.89 -18.04
CA ASP A 26 -3.47 -4.71 -18.03
C ASP A 26 -3.37 -4.11 -16.61
N ASP A 27 -4.50 -4.03 -15.91
CA ASP A 27 -4.61 -3.53 -14.53
C ASP A 27 -3.71 -4.30 -13.54
N LYS A 28 -3.32 -5.55 -13.85
CA LYS A 28 -2.37 -6.32 -13.03
C LYS A 28 -0.98 -5.68 -13.02
N LEU A 29 -0.56 -5.11 -14.15
CA LEU A 29 0.71 -4.39 -14.25
C LEU A 29 0.65 -3.12 -13.44
N HIS A 30 -0.45 -2.36 -13.51
CA HIS A 30 -0.67 -1.17 -12.70
C HIS A 30 -0.67 -1.48 -11.20
N PHE A 31 -1.39 -2.54 -10.81
CA PHE A 31 -1.35 -3.06 -9.43
C PHE A 31 0.06 -3.45 -8.99
N GLY A 32 0.79 -4.20 -9.82
CA GLY A 32 2.17 -4.61 -9.55
C GLY A 32 3.12 -3.41 -9.42
N ALA A 33 3.01 -2.43 -10.32
CA ALA A 33 3.80 -1.21 -10.30
C ALA A 33 3.54 -0.40 -9.03
N GLY A 34 2.27 -0.21 -8.67
CA GLY A 34 1.90 0.44 -7.41
C GLY A 34 2.47 -0.27 -6.18
N ALA A 35 2.39 -1.61 -6.17
CA ALA A 35 2.97 -2.42 -5.10
C ALA A 35 4.49 -2.24 -5.00
N LEU A 36 5.23 -2.29 -6.12
CA LEU A 36 6.69 -2.14 -6.17
C LEU A 36 7.15 -0.73 -5.75
N ILE A 37 6.49 0.32 -6.26
CA ILE A 37 6.79 1.71 -5.91
C ILE A 37 6.61 1.90 -4.41
N SER A 38 5.46 1.48 -3.87
CA SER A 38 5.17 1.61 -2.45
C SER A 38 6.17 0.82 -1.60
N ALA A 39 6.48 -0.42 -1.96
CA ALA A 39 7.43 -1.26 -1.22
C ALA A 39 8.82 -0.62 -1.13
N THR A 40 9.30 -0.09 -2.27
CA THR A 40 10.60 0.59 -2.35
C THR A 40 10.61 1.86 -1.51
N THR A 41 9.56 2.69 -1.62
CA THR A 41 9.43 3.91 -0.81
C THR A 41 9.36 3.57 0.68
N TYR A 42 8.57 2.57 1.08
CA TYR A 42 8.47 2.16 2.47
C TYR A 42 9.84 1.74 3.01
N ALA A 43 10.56 0.88 2.27
CA ALA A 43 11.88 0.40 2.68
C ALA A 43 12.89 1.55 2.83
N MET A 44 12.90 2.48 1.88
CA MET A 44 13.78 3.67 1.91
C MET A 44 13.43 4.59 3.09
N VAL A 45 12.17 5.02 3.20
CA VAL A 45 11.74 5.97 4.24
C VAL A 45 11.87 5.34 5.63
N TYR A 46 11.51 4.07 5.79
CA TYR A 46 11.74 3.36 7.05
C TYR A 46 13.23 3.19 7.33
N GLY A 47 14.05 2.91 6.31
CA GLY A 47 15.50 2.80 6.42
C GLY A 47 16.14 4.04 7.02
N ILE A 48 15.73 5.22 6.54
CA ILE A 48 16.26 6.53 6.94
C ILE A 48 15.63 7.01 8.26
N THR A 49 14.30 7.00 8.35
CA THR A 49 13.58 7.65 9.47
C THR A 49 13.38 6.73 10.67
N LYS A 50 13.50 5.40 10.47
CA LYS A 50 13.08 4.36 11.42
C LYS A 50 11.64 4.52 11.94
N ASN A 51 10.82 5.32 11.26
CA ASN A 51 9.47 5.65 11.68
C ASN A 51 8.44 5.02 10.73
N LYS A 52 7.72 4.03 11.25
CA LYS A 52 6.69 3.30 10.49
C LYS A 52 5.54 4.18 10.00
N LYS A 53 5.11 5.17 10.80
CA LYS A 53 4.00 6.06 10.40
C LYS A 53 4.42 6.92 9.21
N LYS A 54 5.63 7.47 9.25
CA LYS A 54 6.19 8.23 8.11
C LYS A 54 6.34 7.31 6.89
N ALA A 55 6.95 6.14 7.06
CA ALA A 55 7.13 5.18 5.97
C ALA A 55 5.80 4.77 5.33
N PHE A 56 4.76 4.53 6.13
CA PHE A 56 3.43 4.20 5.64
C PHE A 56 2.82 5.29 4.77
N TRP A 57 2.74 6.52 5.29
CA TRP A 57 2.10 7.62 4.57
C TRP A 57 2.87 8.06 3.33
N TYR A 58 4.21 8.05 3.39
CA TYR A 58 5.04 8.34 2.22
C TYR A 58 4.90 7.26 1.16
N SER A 59 4.95 5.99 1.54
CA SER A 59 4.76 4.85 0.65
C SER A 59 3.43 4.93 -0.09
N LEU A 60 2.33 5.05 0.66
CA LEU A 60 0.98 5.16 0.10
C LEU A 60 0.84 6.39 -0.81
N GLY A 61 1.31 7.55 -0.34
CA GLY A 61 1.27 8.80 -1.10
C GLY A 61 2.06 8.71 -2.40
N THR A 62 3.28 8.17 -2.38
CA THR A 62 4.10 8.04 -3.59
C THR A 62 3.49 7.11 -4.63
N SER A 63 2.91 5.95 -4.24
CA SER A 63 2.28 5.06 -5.21
C SER A 63 1.04 5.68 -5.86
N THR A 64 0.21 6.38 -5.08
CA THR A 64 -0.99 7.06 -5.61
C THR A 64 -0.61 8.24 -6.49
N LEU A 65 0.38 9.04 -6.09
CA LEU A 65 0.89 10.15 -6.91
C LEU A 65 1.54 9.66 -8.19
N ALA A 66 2.25 8.53 -8.17
CA ALA A 66 2.83 7.93 -9.37
C ALA A 66 1.75 7.46 -10.36
N GLY A 67 0.67 6.84 -9.86
CA GLY A 67 -0.49 6.49 -10.69
C GLY A 67 -1.15 7.72 -11.31
N LEU A 68 -1.44 8.74 -10.49
CA LEU A 68 -2.00 10.02 -10.95
C LEU A 68 -1.10 10.72 -11.99
N ALA A 69 0.21 10.76 -11.76
CA ALA A 69 1.14 11.41 -12.66
C ALA A 69 1.18 10.73 -14.04
N LYS A 70 1.09 9.39 -14.07
CA LYS A 70 1.02 8.62 -15.32
C LYS A 70 -0.27 8.91 -16.08
N GLU A 71 -1.42 8.85 -15.41
CA GLU A 71 -2.71 9.18 -16.03
C GLU A 71 -2.73 10.61 -16.59
N VAL A 72 -2.25 11.59 -15.82
CA VAL A 72 -2.18 12.99 -16.28
C VAL A 72 -1.26 13.14 -17.49
N TYR A 73 -0.10 12.47 -17.48
CA TYR A 73 0.84 12.51 -18.60
C TYR A 73 0.26 11.84 -19.86
N ASP A 74 -0.37 10.69 -19.71
CA ASP A 74 -0.95 9.94 -20.83
C ASP A 74 -2.20 10.65 -21.39
N SER A 75 -2.97 11.36 -20.55
CA SER A 75 -4.11 12.19 -20.99
C SER A 75 -3.72 13.45 -21.78
N ASN A 76 -2.45 13.86 -21.72
CA ASN A 76 -1.93 14.97 -22.51
C ASN A 76 -1.58 14.55 -23.95
N GLN A 77 -1.54 13.23 -24.23
CA GLN A 77 -1.26 12.69 -25.55
C GLN A 77 -2.56 12.49 -26.34
N GLU A 78 -2.54 12.92 -27.60
CA GLU A 78 -3.70 12.94 -28.50
C GLU A 78 -4.28 11.52 -28.66
N ASN A 79 -5.51 11.31 -28.16
CA ASN A 79 -6.33 10.08 -28.14
C ASN A 79 -6.26 9.16 -26.90
N ASN A 80 -5.49 9.46 -25.86
CA ASN A 80 -5.56 8.69 -24.60
C ASN A 80 -6.48 9.37 -23.59
N LYS A 81 -7.50 8.62 -23.13
CA LYS A 81 -8.39 9.07 -22.05
C LYS A 81 -7.78 8.69 -20.71
N LEU A 82 -8.05 9.48 -19.68
CA LEU A 82 -7.75 9.14 -18.30
C LEU A 82 -8.41 7.80 -17.96
N ASP A 83 -7.62 6.74 -17.75
CA ASP A 83 -8.15 5.46 -17.29
C ASP A 83 -8.18 5.45 -15.77
N THR A 84 -9.39 5.66 -15.25
CA THR A 84 -9.59 5.64 -13.80
C THR A 84 -9.32 4.24 -13.22
N GLY A 85 -9.43 3.18 -14.02
CA GLY A 85 -9.12 1.81 -13.64
C GLY A 85 -7.65 1.64 -13.28
N ASP A 86 -6.74 2.15 -14.09
CA ASP A 86 -5.29 2.06 -13.91
C ASP A 86 -4.80 2.81 -12.66
N MET A 87 -5.37 4.00 -12.42
CA MET A 87 -5.12 4.76 -11.20
C MET A 87 -5.57 4.01 -9.95
N ILE A 88 -6.75 3.40 -9.99
CA ILE A 88 -7.30 2.62 -8.88
C ILE A 88 -6.45 1.36 -8.66
N ALA A 89 -6.11 0.63 -9.72
CA ALA A 89 -5.28 -0.56 -9.65
C ALA A 89 -3.91 -0.25 -9.04
N THR A 90 -3.24 0.82 -9.49
CA THR A 90 -1.97 1.31 -8.93
C THR A 90 -2.10 1.65 -7.45
N SER A 91 -3.16 2.37 -7.08
CA SER A 91 -3.41 2.76 -5.69
C SER A 91 -3.69 1.55 -4.78
N LEU A 92 -4.45 0.57 -5.26
CA LEU A 92 -4.75 -0.67 -4.53
C LEU A 92 -3.51 -1.54 -4.37
N GLY A 93 -2.66 -1.63 -5.39
CA GLY A 93 -1.38 -2.32 -5.30
C GLY A 93 -0.46 -1.67 -4.27
N GLY A 94 -0.36 -0.35 -4.32
CA GLY A 94 0.41 0.43 -3.36
C GLY A 94 -0.09 0.30 -1.92
N LEU A 95 -1.41 0.38 -1.72
CA LEU A 95 -2.04 0.15 -0.42
C LEU A 95 -1.73 -1.25 0.10
N THR A 96 -1.91 -2.27 -0.75
CA THR A 96 -1.71 -3.67 -0.40
C THR A 96 -0.28 -3.91 0.08
N ALA A 97 0.72 -3.52 -0.71
CA ALA A 97 2.12 -3.69 -0.33
C ALA A 97 2.51 -2.84 0.90
N THR A 98 2.04 -1.61 0.99
CA THR A 98 2.29 -0.74 2.16
C THR A 98 1.74 -1.36 3.46
N VAL A 99 0.50 -1.84 3.44
CA VAL A 99 -0.15 -2.49 4.60
C VAL A 99 0.61 -3.77 4.96
N THR A 100 0.89 -4.63 3.98
CA THR A 100 1.67 -5.86 4.19
C THR A 100 3.01 -5.55 4.85
N ILE A 101 3.81 -4.65 4.28
CA ILE A 101 5.13 -4.33 4.82
C ILE A 101 5.02 -3.72 6.22
N ASN A 102 4.04 -2.84 6.48
CA ASN A 102 3.86 -2.27 7.81
C ASN A 102 3.51 -3.31 8.88
N LEU A 103 2.73 -4.34 8.51
CA LEU A 103 2.40 -5.46 9.40
C LEU A 103 3.63 -6.33 9.71
N PHE A 104 4.47 -6.62 8.70
CA PHE A 104 5.61 -7.55 8.85
C PHE A 104 6.91 -6.89 9.31
N VAL A 105 7.10 -5.59 9.07
CA VAL A 105 8.20 -4.83 9.68
C VAL A 105 7.90 -4.76 11.16
N GLY A 106 8.57 -5.57 12.00
CA GLY A 106 8.32 -5.59 13.45
C GLY A 106 8.54 -4.22 14.09
N ASN A 107 7.80 -3.91 15.18
CA ASN A 107 8.22 -2.83 16.08
C ASN A 107 9.55 -3.27 16.69
N ARG A 108 10.69 -2.86 16.10
CA ARG A 108 11.99 -2.94 16.79
C ARG A 108 11.89 -2.04 18.03
N LYS A 109 11.30 -2.55 19.11
CA LYS A 109 11.65 -2.12 20.46
C LYS A 109 13.15 -2.39 20.52
N ASN A 110 13.90 -1.32 20.69
CA ASN A 110 15.34 -1.33 20.87
C ASN A 110 15.67 -2.47 21.86
N LYS A 111 16.17 -3.62 21.36
CA LYS A 111 16.73 -4.64 22.24
C LYS A 111 17.98 -3.97 22.79
N ARG A 112 17.87 -3.30 23.95
CA ARG A 112 19.04 -3.00 24.76
C ARG A 112 19.65 -4.36 25.02
N ILE A 113 20.74 -4.67 24.33
CA ILE A 113 21.59 -5.80 24.66
C ILE A 113 22.16 -5.38 26.02
N SER A 114 21.56 -5.86 27.11
CA SER A 114 22.15 -5.73 28.43
C SER A 114 23.41 -6.58 28.41
N PHE A 115 24.56 -5.95 28.27
CA PHE A 115 25.83 -6.59 28.56
C PHE A 115 25.78 -6.97 30.04
N VAL A 116 25.63 -8.26 30.32
CA VAL A 116 25.85 -8.80 31.67
C VAL A 116 27.37 -8.92 31.79
N PRO A 117 28.03 -8.12 32.64
CA PRO A 117 29.44 -8.33 32.92
C PRO A 117 29.57 -9.70 33.60
N ILE A 118 30.50 -10.50 33.09
CA ILE A 118 30.88 -11.77 33.70
C ILE A 118 31.91 -11.38 34.78
N GLU A 119 31.52 -11.52 36.04
CA GLU A 119 32.44 -11.48 37.20
C GLU A 119 33.21 -12.80 37.34
#